data_AF-A0A2G2G0T8-F1
#
_entry.id   AF-A0A2G2G0T8-F1
#
_cell.length_a   1.000
_cell.length_b   1.000
_cell.length_c   1.000
_cell.angle_alpha   90.00
_cell.angle_beta   90.00
_cell.angle_gamma   90.00
#
_symmetry.space_group_name_H-M   'P 1'
#
loop_
_entity.id
_entity.type
_entity.pdbx_description
1 polymer ?
#
loop_
_entity_poly.entity_id
_entity_poly.type
_entity_poly.pdbx_seq_one_letter_code
_entity_poly.pdbx_strand_id
1 'polypeptide(L)'
;MSFDTSNLPISGGVVLAAVLYAGASFFGTGQVIADRTIQTSNWGATCQSALRVEISTRREPETFIPRTDCRSLLGGLFPELGRLCDQYGNPDMSGGVTATLREQERQRRAAEDRRIALAASQAGSRCDCAASVVTQDRLNWALFAGSARLISPISVTENLNSELTRALHSPHCALR
;
A
#
# COMPACT_ATOMS: atom_id res chain seq x y z
N MET A 1 14.12 -54.76 -20.86
CA MET A 1 14.23 -53.93 -22.08
C MET A 1 15.16 -52.79 -21.75
N SER A 2 16.35 -52.83 -22.34
CA SER A 2 17.42 -51.84 -22.21
C SER A 2 17.01 -50.56 -22.93
N PHE A 3 17.01 -49.44 -22.23
CA PHE A 3 16.80 -48.13 -22.84
C PHE A 3 18.03 -47.80 -23.69
N ASP A 4 17.89 -47.92 -25.00
CA ASP A 4 18.90 -47.54 -25.97
C ASP A 4 18.91 -46.00 -26.08
N THR A 5 19.79 -45.36 -25.32
CA THR A 5 19.96 -43.90 -25.25
C THR A 5 20.82 -43.34 -26.39
N SER A 6 21.12 -44.14 -27.42
CA SER A 6 22.12 -43.84 -28.45
C SER A 6 21.62 -42.99 -29.62
N ASN A 7 20.32 -42.66 -29.67
CA ASN A 7 19.70 -42.00 -30.83
C ASN A 7 18.97 -40.68 -30.51
N LEU A 8 19.23 -40.10 -29.33
CA LEU A 8 18.79 -38.74 -29.02
C LEU A 8 19.96 -37.78 -29.33
N PRO A 9 19.74 -36.69 -30.09
CA PRO A 9 20.78 -35.68 -30.38
C PRO A 9 21.29 -34.95 -29.12
N ILE A 10 20.70 -35.25 -27.97
CA ILE A 10 21.00 -34.72 -26.66
C ILE A 10 21.32 -35.93 -25.79
N SER A 11 22.58 -36.06 -25.35
CA SER A 11 22.97 -37.18 -24.47
C SER A 11 22.06 -37.22 -23.23
N GLY A 12 21.68 -38.40 -22.77
CA GLY A 12 20.86 -38.55 -21.57
C GLY A 12 21.44 -37.84 -20.33
N GLY A 13 22.77 -37.65 -20.29
CA GLY A 13 23.45 -36.86 -19.26
C GLY A 13 23.12 -35.37 -19.30
N VAL A 14 22.86 -34.78 -20.47
CA VAL A 14 22.46 -33.37 -20.60
C VAL A 14 21.03 -33.16 -20.09
N VAL A 15 20.12 -34.11 -20.34
CA VAL A 15 18.75 -34.05 -19.81
C VAL A 15 18.76 -34.15 -18.28
N LEU A 16 19.55 -35.08 -17.73
CA LEU A 16 19.66 -35.26 -16.29
C LEU A 16 20.35 -34.06 -15.61
N ALA A 17 21.39 -33.50 -16.24
CA ALA A 17 22.02 -32.26 -15.80
C ALA A 17 21.07 -31.05 -15.88
N ALA A 18 20.24 -30.95 -16.93
CA ALA A 18 19.24 -29.91 -17.06
C ALA A 18 18.14 -30.03 -15.99
N VAL A 19 17.69 -31.26 -15.69
CA VAL A 19 16.72 -31.52 -14.62
C VAL A 19 17.32 -31.23 -13.25
N LEU A 20 18.57 -31.61 -13.00
CA LEU A 20 19.27 -31.31 -11.75
C LEU A 20 19.56 -29.81 -11.60
N TYR A 21 19.93 -29.12 -12.68
CA TYR A 21 20.16 -27.68 -12.69
C TYR A 21 18.86 -26.91 -12.50
N ALA A 22 17.78 -27.34 -13.17
CA ALA A 22 16.45 -26.80 -12.98
C ALA A 22 15.96 -27.05 -11.54
N GLY A 23 16.17 -28.25 -10.99
CA GLY A 23 15.84 -28.59 -9.61
C GLY A 23 16.66 -27.79 -8.58
N ALA A 24 17.97 -27.64 -8.78
CA ALA A 24 18.82 -26.83 -7.91
C ALA A 24 18.47 -25.34 -7.97
N SER A 25 18.14 -24.83 -9.16
CA SER A 25 17.66 -23.45 -9.36
C SER A 25 16.28 -23.24 -8.73
N PHE A 26 15.39 -24.24 -8.85
CA PHE A 26 14.06 -24.24 -8.23
C PHE A 26 14.14 -24.07 -6.71
N PHE A 27 15.07 -24.77 -6.06
CA PHE A 27 15.21 -24.72 -4.61
C PHE A 27 16.07 -23.56 -4.09
N GLY A 28 17.05 -23.08 -4.86
CA GLY A 28 18.03 -22.09 -4.38
C GLY A 28 17.82 -20.65 -4.87
N THR A 29 17.44 -20.45 -6.14
CA THR A 29 17.51 -19.11 -6.76
C THR A 29 16.16 -18.42 -6.90
N GLY A 30 15.05 -19.15 -6.85
CA GLY A 30 13.70 -18.60 -7.00
C GLY A 30 13.37 -17.48 -6.00
N GLN A 31 13.63 -17.67 -4.70
CA GLN A 31 13.31 -16.66 -3.68
C GLN A 31 14.20 -15.42 -3.77
N VAL A 32 15.49 -15.61 -4.04
CA VAL A 32 16.45 -14.49 -4.19
C VAL A 32 16.12 -13.64 -5.41
N ILE A 33 15.68 -14.27 -6.51
CA ILE A 33 15.26 -13.56 -7.72
C ILE A 33 13.95 -12.82 -7.46
N ALA A 34 12.99 -13.44 -6.77
CA ALA A 34 11.72 -12.81 -6.40
C ALA A 34 11.94 -11.53 -5.57
N ASP A 35 12.70 -11.65 -4.47
CA ASP A 35 13.01 -10.53 -3.57
C ASP A 35 13.73 -9.41 -4.33
N ARG A 36 14.72 -9.76 -5.16
CA ARG A 36 15.46 -8.77 -5.93
C ARG A 36 14.59 -8.11 -6.99
N THR A 37 13.69 -8.84 -7.63
CA THR A 37 12.77 -8.30 -8.64
C THR A 37 11.81 -7.30 -8.01
N ILE A 38 11.23 -7.64 -6.85
CA ILE A 38 10.32 -6.76 -6.10
C ILE A 38 11.05 -5.53 -5.54
N GLN A 39 12.29 -5.68 -5.09
CA GLN A 39 13.11 -4.53 -4.68
C GLN A 39 13.44 -3.61 -5.87
N THR A 40 13.82 -4.18 -7.03
CA THR A 40 14.13 -3.38 -8.22
C THR A 40 12.93 -2.67 -8.82
N SER A 41 11.71 -3.20 -8.64
CA SER A 41 10.48 -2.55 -9.11
C SER A 41 10.04 -1.37 -8.22
N ASN A 42 10.72 -1.14 -7.10
CA ASN A 42 10.37 -0.13 -6.10
C ASN A 42 8.89 -0.22 -5.64
N TRP A 43 8.36 -1.46 -5.63
CA TRP A 43 6.96 -1.71 -5.32
C TRP A 43 6.61 -1.26 -3.90
N GLY A 44 7.49 -1.51 -2.92
CA GLY A 44 7.23 -1.13 -1.52
C GLY A 44 6.96 0.37 -1.35
N ALA A 45 7.78 1.22 -1.98
CA ALA A 45 7.60 2.68 -1.93
C ALA A 45 6.32 3.13 -2.66
N THR A 46 6.02 2.50 -3.81
CA THR A 46 4.80 2.78 -4.58
C THR A 46 3.55 2.35 -3.82
N CYS A 47 3.55 1.15 -3.25
CA CYS A 47 2.46 0.61 -2.43
C CYS A 47 2.20 1.48 -1.19
N GLN A 48 3.26 1.87 -0.48
CA GLN A 48 3.11 2.70 0.72
C GLN A 48 2.57 4.10 0.39
N SER A 49 3.04 4.71 -0.71
CA SER A 49 2.52 6.01 -1.13
C SER A 49 1.07 5.93 -1.61
N ALA A 50 0.70 4.90 -2.39
CA ALA A 50 -0.67 4.66 -2.83
C ALA A 50 -1.63 4.42 -1.66
N LEU A 51 -1.25 3.59 -0.67
CA LEU A 51 -2.06 3.35 0.53
C LEU A 51 -2.23 4.61 1.36
N ARG A 52 -1.17 5.43 1.52
CA ARG A 52 -1.29 6.71 2.23
C ARG A 52 -2.27 7.64 1.55
N VAL A 53 -2.24 7.72 0.21
CA VAL A 53 -3.20 8.50 -0.56
C VAL A 53 -4.62 7.95 -0.36
N GLU A 54 -4.83 6.64 -0.50
CA GLU A 54 -6.14 6.02 -0.29
C GLU A 54 -6.70 6.22 1.12
N ILE A 55 -5.85 6.09 2.15
CA ILE A 55 -6.25 6.34 3.54
C ILE A 55 -6.62 7.82 3.71
N SER A 56 -5.89 8.74 3.08
CA SER A 56 -6.19 10.17 3.17
C SER A 56 -7.46 10.57 2.41
N THR A 57 -7.82 9.89 1.32
CA THR A 57 -9.06 10.15 0.58
C THR A 57 -10.31 9.58 1.25
N ARG A 58 -10.15 8.61 2.16
CA ARG A 58 -11.25 8.08 3.00
C ARG A 58 -11.63 8.98 4.17
N ARG A 59 -10.94 10.12 4.36
CA ARG A 59 -11.27 11.10 5.40
C ARG A 59 -12.69 11.61 5.19
N GLU A 60 -13.49 11.64 6.26
CA GLU A 60 -14.86 12.13 6.19
C GLU A 60 -14.85 13.62 5.81
N PRO A 61 -15.71 14.07 4.88
CA PRO A 61 -15.73 15.47 4.46
C PRO A 61 -16.01 16.38 5.66
N GLU A 62 -15.24 17.47 5.78
CA GLU A 62 -15.36 18.37 6.92
C GLU A 62 -16.80 18.92 7.00
N THR A 63 -17.48 18.59 8.10
CA THR A 63 -18.72 19.27 8.45
C THR A 63 -18.42 20.74 8.74
N PHE A 64 -18.91 21.62 7.87
CA PHE A 64 -18.77 23.06 8.02
C PHE A 64 -19.68 23.53 9.16
N ILE A 65 -19.10 23.68 10.35
CA ILE A 65 -19.77 24.37 11.46
C ILE A 65 -19.47 25.86 11.29
N PRO A 66 -20.47 26.71 10.96
CA PRO A 66 -20.24 28.13 10.76
C PRO A 66 -19.63 28.75 12.01
N ARG A 67 -18.60 29.56 11.79
CA ARG A 67 -18.03 30.38 12.85
C ARG A 67 -18.95 31.57 13.08
N THR A 68 -19.42 31.69 14.31
CA THR A 68 -20.39 32.68 14.78
C THR A 68 -19.73 33.57 15.84
N ASP A 69 -18.42 33.69 15.77
CA ASP A 69 -17.64 34.66 16.51
C ASP A 69 -17.88 36.06 15.92
N CYS A 70 -17.80 37.07 16.78
CA CYS A 70 -17.95 38.49 16.45
C CYS A 70 -17.22 38.86 15.13
N ARG A 71 -16.00 38.34 14.94
CA ARG A 71 -15.18 38.58 13.74
C ARG A 71 -15.74 37.93 12.47
N SER A 72 -16.25 36.70 12.53
CA SER A 72 -16.80 36.03 11.33
C SER A 72 -18.17 36.58 10.93
N LEU A 73 -19.01 36.97 11.89
CA LEU A 73 -20.33 37.54 11.62
C LEU A 73 -20.28 39.03 11.27
N LEU A 74 -19.65 39.84 12.14
CA LEU A 74 -19.62 41.30 11.99
C LEU A 74 -18.43 41.76 11.16
N GLY A 75 -17.27 41.12 11.28
CA GLY A 75 -16.08 41.50 10.49
C GLY A 75 -16.21 41.18 9.00
N GLY A 76 -17.05 40.21 8.61
CA GLY A 76 -17.37 39.92 7.21
C GLY A 76 -18.35 40.93 6.58
N LEU A 77 -19.33 41.40 7.35
CA LEU A 77 -20.31 42.41 6.90
C LEU A 77 -19.78 43.85 7.02
N PHE A 78 -18.97 44.11 8.05
CA PHE A 78 -18.46 45.43 8.43
C PHE A 78 -17.02 45.31 8.97
N PRO A 79 -16.00 45.58 8.15
CA PRO A 79 -14.60 45.38 8.53
C PRO A 79 -14.16 46.23 9.75
N GLU A 80 -14.79 47.38 9.96
CA GLU A 80 -14.54 48.27 11.10
C GLU A 80 -14.94 47.63 12.44
N LEU A 81 -16.03 46.87 12.46
CA LEU A 81 -16.49 46.12 13.64
C LEU A 81 -15.58 44.93 13.95
N GLY A 82 -14.93 44.36 12.94
CA GLY A 82 -13.94 43.29 13.12
C GLY A 82 -12.75 43.71 13.98
N ARG A 83 -12.27 44.96 13.84
CA ARG A 83 -11.19 45.51 14.69
C ARG A 83 -11.62 45.68 16.14
N LEU A 84 -12.88 46.03 16.38
CA LEU A 84 -13.44 46.08 17.73
C LEU A 84 -13.49 44.69 18.35
N CYS A 85 -13.89 43.67 17.59
CA CYS A 85 -13.88 42.29 18.06
C CYS A 85 -12.46 41.82 18.46
N ASP A 86 -11.42 42.19 17.70
CA ASP A 86 -10.03 41.87 18.05
C ASP A 86 -9.56 42.62 19.32
N GLN A 87 -10.07 43.82 19.58
CA GLN A 87 -9.70 44.64 20.74
C GLN A 87 -10.41 44.21 22.04
N TYR A 88 -11.67 43.74 21.95
CA TYR A 88 -12.50 43.39 23.12
C TYR A 88 -12.65 41.88 23.34
N GLY A 89 -11.96 41.05 22.55
CA GLY A 89 -11.88 39.60 22.76
C GLY A 89 -13.03 38.85 22.10
N ASN A 90 -13.00 38.78 20.76
CA ASN A 90 -13.86 38.04 19.82
C ASN A 90 -14.83 37.01 20.46
N PRO A 91 -15.95 37.48 21.04
CA PRO A 91 -16.85 36.60 21.76
C PRO A 91 -17.65 35.74 20.78
N ASP A 92 -17.90 34.49 21.19
CA ASP A 92 -18.75 33.57 20.43
C ASP A 92 -20.23 33.94 20.64
N MET A 93 -20.89 34.42 19.60
CA MET A 93 -22.24 34.99 19.67
C MET A 93 -23.33 33.91 19.65
N SER A 94 -22.98 32.65 19.43
CA SER A 94 -23.94 31.55 19.21
C SER A 94 -24.30 30.72 20.44
N GLY A 95 -23.89 31.18 21.64
CA GLY A 95 -24.22 30.54 22.92
C GLY A 95 -23.53 29.18 23.14
N GLY A 96 -23.69 28.64 24.36
CA GLY A 96 -22.93 27.46 24.81
C GLY A 96 -23.10 26.19 23.95
N VAL A 97 -24.24 26.03 23.27
CA VAL A 97 -24.54 24.85 22.44
C VAL A 97 -23.58 24.70 21.26
N THR A 98 -23.25 25.80 20.59
CA THR A 98 -22.30 25.78 19.47
C THR A 98 -20.86 25.56 19.92
N ALA A 99 -20.48 26.10 21.08
CA ALA A 99 -19.19 25.80 21.69
C ALA A 99 -19.04 24.30 21.97
N THR A 100 -20.08 23.64 22.50
CA THR A 100 -20.08 22.19 22.72
C THR A 100 -20.01 21.38 21.43
N LEU A 101 -20.72 21.79 20.37
CA LEU A 101 -20.66 21.12 19.07
C LEU A 101 -19.27 21.22 18.43
N ARG A 102 -18.59 22.37 18.56
CA ARG A 102 -17.22 22.54 18.06
C ARG A 102 -16.23 21.69 18.83
N GLU A 103 -16.40 21.58 20.15
CA GLU A 103 -15.51 20.73 20.95
C GLU A 103 -15.71 19.25 20.65
N GLN A 104 -16.96 18.80 20.48
CA GLN A 104 -17.26 17.44 20.05
C GLN A 104 -16.67 17.13 18.67
N GLU A 105 -16.80 18.06 17.73
CA GLU A 105 -16.23 17.93 16.39
C GLU A 105 -14.69 17.88 16.42
N ARG A 106 -14.04 18.70 17.25
CA ARG A 106 -12.59 18.63 17.46
C ARG A 106 -12.16 17.28 18.02
N GLN A 107 -12.89 16.74 18.99
CA GLN A 107 -12.60 15.43 19.55
C GLN A 107 -12.78 14.32 18.51
N ARG A 108 -13.86 14.40 17.70
CA ARG A 108 -14.10 13.47 16.60
C ARG A 108 -12.96 13.50 15.59
N ARG A 109 -12.53 14.70 15.17
CA ARG A 109 -11.38 14.88 14.26
C ARG A 109 -10.09 14.35 14.83
N ALA A 110 -9.79 14.65 16.10
CA ALA A 110 -8.59 14.14 16.75
C ALA A 110 -8.59 12.60 16.83
N ALA A 111 -9.75 11.98 17.05
CA ALA A 111 -9.88 10.52 17.03
C ALA A 111 -9.72 9.94 15.62
N GLU A 112 -10.30 10.58 14.61
CA GLU A 112 -10.16 10.19 13.20
C GLU A 112 -8.71 10.33 12.72
N ASP A 113 -8.04 11.45 13.04
CA ASP A 113 -6.64 11.70 12.71
C ASP A 113 -5.72 10.65 13.34
N ARG A 114 -6.00 10.24 14.59
CA ARG A 114 -5.28 9.13 15.23
C ARG A 114 -5.51 7.82 14.50
N ARG A 115 -6.76 7.52 14.09
CA ARG A 115 -7.08 6.31 13.31
C ARG A 115 -6.36 6.28 11.96
N ILE A 116 -6.37 7.40 11.24
CA ILE A 116 -5.68 7.58 9.96
C ILE A 116 -4.16 7.43 10.13
N ALA A 117 -3.59 8.06 11.15
CA ALA A 117 -2.16 7.96 11.45
C ALA A 117 -1.72 6.53 11.78
N LEU A 118 -2.54 5.78 12.54
CA LEU A 118 -2.30 4.37 12.83
C LEU A 118 -2.43 3.49 11.57
N ALA A 119 -3.46 3.73 10.75
CA ALA A 119 -3.61 3.01 9.48
C ALA A 119 -2.43 3.30 8.52
N ALA A 120 -1.95 4.54 8.50
CA ALA A 120 -0.81 4.94 7.67
C ALA A 120 0.53 4.36 8.17
N SER A 121 0.69 4.15 9.49
CA SER A 121 1.88 3.50 10.04
C SER A 121 1.89 1.99 9.74
N GLN A 122 0.72 1.35 9.70
CA GLN A 122 0.56 -0.07 9.31
C GLN A 122 0.75 -0.31 7.81
N ALA A 123 0.61 0.71 6.96
CA ALA A 123 0.73 0.58 5.50
C ALA A 123 2.03 -0.11 5.04
N GLY A 124 3.16 0.15 5.72
CA GLY A 124 4.43 -0.53 5.43
C GLY A 124 4.34 -2.03 5.64
N SER A 125 3.85 -2.45 6.82
CA SER A 125 3.69 -3.87 7.16
C SER A 125 2.71 -4.63 6.25
N ARG A 126 1.71 -3.93 5.71
CA ARG A 126 0.76 -4.49 4.73
C ARG A 126 1.40 -4.70 3.37
N CYS A 127 2.21 -3.75 2.91
CA CYS A 127 2.99 -3.91 1.67
C CYS A 127 4.04 -5.03 1.79
N ASP A 128 4.72 -5.13 2.94
CA ASP A 128 5.69 -6.20 3.22
C ASP A 128 5.00 -7.57 3.28
N CYS A 129 3.80 -7.64 3.87
CA CYS A 129 2.97 -8.85 3.86
C CYS A 129 2.63 -9.28 2.43
N ALA A 130 2.18 -8.36 1.58
CA ALA A 130 1.85 -8.66 0.19
C ALA A 130 3.06 -9.20 -0.60
N ALA A 131 4.24 -8.59 -0.40
CA ALA A 131 5.48 -9.08 -0.99
C ALA A 131 5.85 -10.49 -0.48
N SER A 132 5.68 -10.74 0.83
CA SER A 132 5.96 -12.07 1.41
C SER A 132 5.04 -13.16 0.88
N VAL A 133 3.78 -12.86 0.59
CA VAL A 133 2.81 -13.81 0.02
C VAL A 133 3.18 -14.16 -1.42
N VAL A 134 3.55 -13.16 -2.24
CA VAL A 134 3.92 -13.37 -3.65
C VAL A 134 5.28 -14.07 -3.79
N THR A 135 6.22 -13.82 -2.90
CA THR A 135 7.53 -14.53 -2.87
C THR A 135 7.42 -15.98 -2.40
N GLN A 136 6.31 -16.33 -1.74
CA GLN A 136 6.05 -17.70 -1.31
C GLN A 136 5.63 -18.62 -2.46
N ASP A 137 5.20 -18.05 -3.60
CA ASP A 137 4.77 -18.82 -4.78
C ASP A 137 5.96 -19.31 -5.63
N ARG A 138 6.70 -20.26 -5.04
CA ARG A 138 7.99 -20.77 -5.54
C ARG A 138 7.94 -21.34 -6.96
N LEU A 139 6.80 -21.90 -7.36
CA LEU A 139 6.64 -22.55 -8.67
C LEU A 139 6.75 -21.53 -9.82
N ASN A 140 6.06 -20.40 -9.69
CA ASN A 140 6.07 -19.35 -10.72
C ASN A 140 7.45 -18.69 -10.84
N TRP A 141 8.09 -18.41 -9.70
CA TRP A 141 9.45 -17.84 -9.67
C TRP A 141 10.53 -18.81 -10.17
N ALA A 142 10.38 -20.09 -9.89
CA ALA A 142 11.33 -21.09 -10.37
C ALA A 142 11.19 -21.35 -11.88
N LEU A 143 9.97 -21.30 -12.43
CA LEU A 143 9.76 -21.34 -13.88
C LEU A 143 10.39 -20.12 -14.57
N PHE A 144 10.26 -18.94 -13.96
CA PHE A 144 10.90 -17.72 -14.44
C PHE A 144 12.44 -17.77 -14.36
N ALA A 145 12.99 -18.32 -13.28
CA ALA A 145 14.43 -18.51 -13.13
C ALA A 145 14.97 -19.58 -14.08
N GLY A 146 14.22 -20.68 -14.24
CA GLY A 146 14.55 -21.82 -15.08
C GLY A 146 14.44 -21.53 -16.57
N SER A 147 13.60 -20.59 -16.99
CA SER A 147 13.53 -20.12 -18.39
C SER A 147 14.73 -19.26 -18.81
N ALA A 148 15.76 -19.14 -17.95
CA ALA A 148 16.99 -18.36 -18.16
C ALA A 148 16.72 -16.91 -18.60
N ARG A 149 15.54 -16.36 -18.28
CA ARG A 149 15.06 -15.04 -18.76
C ARG A 149 14.98 -14.93 -20.30
N LEU A 150 15.09 -16.04 -21.04
CA LEU A 150 14.92 -16.09 -22.49
C LEU A 150 13.44 -15.95 -22.88
N ILE A 151 12.56 -16.41 -21.98
CA ILE A 151 11.12 -16.14 -22.00
C ILE A 151 10.82 -15.55 -20.63
N SER A 152 10.78 -14.23 -20.53
CA SER A 152 10.07 -13.56 -19.44
C SER A 152 8.58 -13.69 -19.75
N PRO A 153 7.85 -14.61 -19.11
CA PRO A 153 6.42 -14.71 -19.35
C PRO A 153 5.82 -13.36 -18.96
N ILE A 154 4.97 -12.82 -19.81
CA ILE A 154 4.23 -11.57 -19.55
C ILE A 154 3.52 -11.65 -18.18
N SER A 155 3.14 -12.86 -17.79
CA SER A 155 2.56 -13.20 -16.50
C SER A 155 3.46 -12.98 -15.27
N VAL A 156 4.77 -12.78 -15.38
CA VAL A 156 5.64 -12.55 -14.20
C VAL A 156 6.04 -11.08 -14.06
N THR A 157 6.00 -10.28 -15.13
CA THR A 157 6.33 -8.84 -15.05
C THR A 157 5.09 -7.95 -15.08
N GLU A 158 4.09 -8.25 -15.92
CA GLU A 158 2.84 -7.48 -15.95
C GLU A 158 1.85 -7.93 -14.87
N ASN A 159 1.82 -9.23 -14.55
CA ASN A 159 0.95 -9.76 -13.49
C ASN A 159 1.53 -9.59 -12.08
N LEU A 160 2.81 -9.22 -11.94
CA LEU A 160 3.39 -9.05 -10.60
C LEU A 160 2.68 -7.97 -9.82
N ASN A 161 2.41 -6.83 -10.45
CA ASN A 161 1.70 -5.73 -9.81
C ASN A 161 0.25 -6.12 -9.48
N SER A 162 -0.42 -6.89 -10.35
CA SER A 162 -1.79 -7.35 -10.10
C SER A 162 -1.83 -8.37 -8.95
N GLU A 163 -0.86 -9.28 -8.87
CA GLU A 163 -0.73 -10.26 -7.78
C GLU A 163 -0.34 -9.62 -6.46
N LEU A 164 0.58 -8.65 -6.47
CA LEU A 164 0.94 -7.87 -5.28
C LEU A 164 -0.26 -7.04 -4.79
N THR A 165 -1.01 -6.42 -5.71
CA THR A 165 -2.24 -5.69 -5.37
C THR A 165 -3.31 -6.64 -4.83
N ARG A 166 -3.48 -7.82 -5.44
CA ARG A 166 -4.42 -8.85 -4.97
C ARG A 166 -4.04 -9.38 -3.59
N ALA A 167 -2.75 -9.64 -3.35
CA ALA A 167 -2.21 -10.08 -2.07
C ALA A 167 -2.39 -8.99 -0.99
N LEU A 168 -2.21 -7.72 -1.35
CA LEU A 168 -2.43 -6.58 -0.44
C LEU A 168 -3.88 -6.49 0.06
N HIS A 169 -4.85 -6.79 -0.80
CA HIS A 169 -6.28 -6.80 -0.47
C HIS A 169 -6.75 -8.14 0.11
N SER A 170 -5.88 -9.15 0.20
CA SER A 170 -6.23 -10.42 0.81
C SER A 170 -6.47 -10.26 2.32
N PRO A 171 -7.36 -11.06 2.93
CA PRO A 171 -7.66 -10.97 4.36
C PRO A 171 -6.43 -11.20 5.26
N HIS A 172 -5.42 -11.92 4.76
CA HIS A 172 -4.16 -12.15 5.48
C HIS A 172 -3.31 -10.89 5.66
N CYS A 173 -3.31 -10.00 4.67
CA CYS A 173 -2.55 -8.74 4.72
C CYS A 173 -3.42 -7.51 5.03
N ALA A 174 -4.75 -7.67 5.09
CA ALA A 174 -5.67 -6.62 5.50
C ALA A 174 -5.76 -6.46 7.04
N LEU A 175 -5.39 -7.49 7.81
CA LEU A 175 -5.48 -7.51 9.28
C LEU A 175 -4.17 -7.17 10.01
N ARG A 176 -3.08 -6.91 9.28
CA ARG A 176 -1.79 -6.44 9.82
C ARG A 176 -1.71 -4.92 9.77
#